data_AF-A0A0B7GY14-F1
#
_entry.id   AF-A0A0B7GY14-F1
#
_cell.length_a   1.000
_cell.length_b   1.000
_cell.length_c   1.000
_cell.angle_alpha   90.00
_cell.angle_beta   90.00
_cell.angle_gamma   90.00
#
_symmetry.space_group_name_H-M   'P 1'
#
loop_
_entity.id
_entity.type
_entity.pdbx_description
1 polymer ?
#
loop_
_entity_poly.entity_id
_entity_poly.type
_entity_poly.pdbx_seq_one_letter_code
_entity_poly.pdbx_strand_id
1 'polypeptide(L)'
;MFYQKTPYFTGDKIKIVSPKIHSLGSDIALYYITATKKTLSTFSWGSTSYNVNNLENIIVELPIQDNKIDIIFMKKFIKVVKKLIIKDVVIWADKKIEATKKVALQN
;
A
#
# COMPACT_ATOMS: atom_id res chain seq x y z
N MET A 1 6.87 -4.69 0.74
CA MET A 1 6.95 -3.56 1.70
C MET A 1 5.63 -3.47 2.46
N PHE A 2 5.65 -3.20 3.76
CA PHE A 2 4.46 -3.15 4.62
C PHE A 2 4.48 -1.90 5.49
N TYR A 3 3.29 -1.37 5.79
CA TYR A 3 3.13 -0.26 6.73
C TYR A 3 2.95 -0.78 8.14
N GLN A 4 3.72 -0.25 9.08
CA GLN A 4 3.63 -0.58 10.50
C GLN A 4 2.98 0.60 11.23
N LYS A 5 1.78 0.39 11.77
CA LYS A 5 1.00 1.42 12.46
C LYS A 5 1.49 1.64 13.89
N THR A 6 1.94 0.57 14.55
CA THR A 6 2.44 0.58 15.92
C THR A 6 3.95 0.38 15.94
N PRO A 7 4.64 0.84 16.99
CA PRO A 7 6.04 0.49 17.20
C PRO A 7 6.25 -1.02 17.18
N TYR A 8 7.37 -1.47 16.63
CA TYR A 8 7.70 -2.87 16.48
C TYR A 8 9.21 -3.07 16.58
N PHE A 9 9.62 -4.27 16.98
CA PHE A 9 11.02 -4.69 16.93
C PHE A 9 11.31 -5.36 15.59
N THR A 10 12.54 -5.18 15.09
CA THR A 10 12.97 -5.77 13.83
C THR A 10 14.42 -6.22 13.90
N GLY A 11 14.73 -7.34 13.22
CA GLY A 11 16.09 -7.86 13.09
C GLY A 11 16.81 -7.38 11.81
N ASP A 12 18.04 -7.85 11.61
CA ASP A 12 19.00 -7.33 10.62
C ASP A 12 18.53 -7.32 9.15
N LYS A 13 17.66 -8.27 8.79
CA LYS A 13 17.21 -8.51 7.40
C LYS A 13 16.01 -7.65 6.98
N ILE A 14 15.62 -6.67 7.78
CA ILE A 14 14.51 -5.76 7.49
C ILE A 14 15.05 -4.34 7.42
N LYS A 15 14.65 -3.60 6.39
CA LYS A 15 14.99 -2.17 6.21
C LYS A 15 13.77 -1.31 6.47
N ILE A 16 13.97 -0.23 7.23
CA ILE A 16 12.93 0.73 7.57
C ILE A 16 13.04 1.92 6.61
N VAL A 17 11.93 2.26 5.97
CA VAL A 17 11.84 3.45 5.10
C VAL A 17 10.86 4.42 5.73
N SER A 18 11.33 5.63 6.01
CA SER A 18 10.54 6.70 6.63
C SER A 18 10.65 7.99 5.83
N PRO A 19 9.54 8.70 5.58
CA PRO A 19 9.58 10.01 4.93
C PRO A 19 10.31 11.03 5.80
N LYS A 20 11.14 11.87 5.19
CA LYS A 20 11.89 12.93 5.89
C LYS A 20 11.09 14.23 6.04
N ILE A 21 10.05 14.44 5.23
CA ILE A 21 9.41 15.75 5.03
C ILE A 21 8.03 15.84 5.73
N HIS A 22 7.39 14.72 6.05
CA HIS A 22 6.08 14.70 6.69
C HIS A 22 5.86 13.43 7.50
N SER A 23 4.79 13.39 8.31
CA SER A 23 4.40 12.21 9.05
C SER A 23 3.80 11.12 8.14
N LEU A 24 4.05 9.85 8.49
CA LEU A 24 3.59 8.71 7.70
C LEU A 24 2.25 8.18 8.21
N GLY A 25 1.16 8.60 7.58
CA GLY A 25 -0.17 8.00 7.78
C GLY A 25 -0.39 6.75 6.92
N SER A 26 -1.35 5.90 7.31
CA SER A 26 -1.65 4.65 6.58
C SER A 26 -2.00 4.86 5.11
N ASP A 27 -2.77 5.89 4.77
CA ASP A 27 -3.12 6.21 3.39
C ASP A 27 -1.88 6.58 2.56
N ILE A 28 -1.01 7.44 3.10
CA ILE A 28 0.22 7.87 2.43
C ILE A 28 1.20 6.70 2.30
N ALA A 29 1.31 5.88 3.33
CA ALA A 29 2.15 4.68 3.30
C ALA A 29 1.69 3.69 2.22
N LEU A 30 0.39 3.48 2.07
CA LEU A 30 -0.15 2.63 1.01
C LEU A 30 0.14 3.19 -0.39
N TYR A 31 0.13 4.51 -0.54
CA TYR A 31 0.55 5.14 -1.79
C TYR A 31 2.01 4.81 -2.09
N TYR A 32 2.93 5.06 -1.14
CA TYR A 32 4.34 4.74 -1.31
C TYR A 32 4.60 3.26 -1.58
N ILE A 33 3.91 2.37 -0.87
CA ILE A 33 4.01 0.93 -1.10
C ILE A 33 3.63 0.59 -2.53
N THR A 34 2.53 1.16 -3.03
CA THR A 34 2.09 0.91 -4.40
C THR A 34 3.06 1.49 -5.42
N ALA A 35 3.54 2.71 -5.21
CA ALA A 35 4.46 3.40 -6.11
C ALA A 35 5.82 2.68 -6.22
N THR A 36 6.33 2.12 -5.12
CA THR A 36 7.62 1.41 -5.11
C THR A 36 7.49 -0.07 -5.47
N LYS A 37 6.27 -0.65 -5.42
CA LYS A 37 6.06 -2.09 -5.62
C LYS A 37 6.61 -2.58 -6.95
N LYS A 38 6.40 -1.82 -8.04
CA LYS A 38 6.89 -2.20 -9.37
C LYS A 38 8.42 -2.19 -9.40
N THR A 39 9.05 -1.13 -8.92
CA THR A 39 10.51 -1.02 -8.90
C THR A 39 11.15 -2.10 -8.04
N LEU A 40 10.56 -2.41 -6.88
CA LEU A 40 11.06 -3.45 -5.99
C LEU A 40 10.74 -4.88 -6.48
N SER A 41 9.85 -5.06 -7.47
CA SER A 41 9.52 -6.39 -8.00
C SER A 41 10.66 -7.03 -8.78
N THR A 42 11.63 -6.23 -9.24
CA THR A 42 12.83 -6.72 -9.92
C THR A 42 13.91 -7.22 -8.95
N PHE A 43 13.71 -7.03 -7.63
CA PHE A 43 14.71 -7.34 -6.63
C PHE A 43 14.57 -8.81 -6.22
N SER A 44 15.62 -9.60 -6.45
CA SER A 44 15.65 -11.01 -6.10
C SER A 44 16.21 -11.23 -4.69
N TRP A 45 15.73 -12.28 -4.03
CA TRP A 45 16.23 -12.70 -2.73
C TRP A 45 17.68 -13.20 -2.84
N GLY A 46 18.56 -12.77 -1.93
CA GLY A 46 19.98 -13.17 -1.91
C GLY A 46 20.92 -12.32 -2.79
N SER A 47 20.38 -11.38 -3.57
CA SER A 47 21.19 -10.40 -4.31
C SER A 47 21.59 -9.22 -3.41
N THR A 48 22.61 -8.46 -3.84
CA THR A 48 22.98 -7.17 -3.22
C THR A 48 21.91 -6.09 -3.42
N SER A 49 20.80 -6.36 -4.13
CA SER A 49 19.76 -5.37 -4.45
C SER A 49 19.15 -4.72 -3.20
N TYR A 50 19.02 -5.44 -2.09
CA TYR A 50 18.50 -4.88 -0.83
C TYR A 50 19.57 -4.21 0.06
N ASN A 51 20.78 -4.00 -0.45
CA ASN A 51 21.78 -3.16 0.20
C ASN A 51 21.26 -1.71 0.29
N VAL A 52 21.50 -1.04 1.41
CA VAL A 52 21.09 0.35 1.66
C VAL A 52 21.55 1.28 0.53
N ASN A 53 22.78 1.14 0.05
CA ASN A 53 23.31 1.96 -1.05
C ASN A 53 22.49 1.80 -2.33
N ASN A 54 21.99 0.60 -2.63
CA ASN A 54 21.15 0.37 -3.81
C ASN A 54 19.75 0.95 -3.59
N LEU A 55 19.21 0.81 -2.38
CA LEU A 55 17.88 1.33 -2.02
C LEU A 55 17.84 2.87 -2.05
N GLU A 56 18.89 3.55 -1.62
CA GLU A 56 18.99 5.03 -1.65
C GLU A 56 19.00 5.61 -3.06
N ASN A 57 19.45 4.82 -4.04
CA ASN A 57 19.50 5.20 -5.45
C ASN A 57 18.19 4.89 -6.21
N ILE A 58 17.18 4.32 -5.55
CA ILE A 58 15.89 4.07 -6.18
C ILE A 58 15.14 5.39 -6.38
N ILE A 59 14.83 5.69 -7.64
CA ILE A 59 13.99 6.82 -8.01
C ILE A 59 12.54 6.34 -8.09
N VAL A 60 11.64 7.08 -7.43
CA VAL A 60 10.20 6.83 -7.45
C VAL A 60 9.51 8.11 -7.85
N GLU A 61 8.68 8.02 -8.88
CA GLU A 61 7.86 9.14 -9.33
C GLU A 61 6.70 9.35 -8.35
N LEU A 62 6.56 10.60 -7.89
CA LEU A 62 5.52 11.03 -6.97
C LEU A 62 4.76 12.20 -7.57
N PRO A 63 3.48 12.37 -7.21
CA PRO A 63 2.70 13.51 -7.68
C PRO A 63 3.28 14.80 -7.11
N ILE A 64 3.37 15.83 -7.96
CA ILE A 64 3.89 17.14 -7.62
C ILE A 64 2.82 18.19 -7.91
N GLN A 65 2.60 19.10 -6.97
CA GLN A 65 1.80 20.31 -7.12
C GLN A 65 2.61 21.49 -6.58
N ASP A 66 2.67 22.58 -7.32
CA ASP A 66 3.40 23.81 -6.93
C ASP A 66 4.87 23.54 -6.52
N ASN A 67 5.57 22.71 -7.32
CA ASN A 67 6.94 22.24 -7.08
C ASN A 67 7.17 21.51 -5.75
N LYS A 68 6.11 21.01 -5.12
CA LYS A 68 6.16 20.21 -3.89
C LYS A 68 5.42 18.90 -4.08
N ILE A 69 5.78 17.88 -3.31
CA ILE A 69 5.08 16.60 -3.33
C ILE A 69 3.63 16.82 -2.89
N ASP A 70 2.67 16.39 -3.71
CA ASP A 70 1.25 16.55 -3.44
C ASP A 70 0.72 15.45 -2.50
N ILE A 71 0.96 15.65 -1.20
CA ILE A 71 0.51 14.75 -0.15
C ILE A 71 -1.01 14.64 -0.08
N ILE A 72 -1.72 15.73 -0.39
CA ILE A 72 -3.18 15.79 -0.32
C ILE A 72 -3.78 14.89 -1.39
N PHE A 73 -3.27 14.97 -2.62
CA PHE A 73 -3.67 14.09 -3.71
C PHE A 73 -3.41 12.63 -3.36
N MET A 74 -2.20 12.26 -2.94
CA MET A 74 -1.88 10.86 -2.59
C MET A 74 -2.87 10.28 -1.57
N LYS A 75 -3.18 11.06 -0.52
CA LYS A 75 -4.13 10.65 0.51
C LYS A 75 -5.56 10.51 -0.02
N LYS A 76 -6.03 11.49 -0.82
CA LYS A 76 -7.36 11.45 -1.43
C LYS A 76 -7.50 10.27 -2.40
N PHE A 77 -6.48 10.03 -3.22
CA PHE A 77 -6.45 8.94 -4.19
C PHE A 77 -6.63 7.58 -3.51
N ILE A 78 -5.84 7.29 -2.47
CA ILE A 78 -5.97 6.03 -1.72
C ILE A 78 -7.33 5.89 -1.05
N LYS A 79 -7.90 6.97 -0.52
CA LYS A 79 -9.27 6.94 0.05
C LYS A 79 -10.32 6.59 -1.00
N VAL A 80 -10.23 7.15 -2.21
CA VAL A 80 -11.14 6.83 -3.31
C VAL A 80 -11.03 5.36 -3.68
N VAL A 81 -9.80 4.86 -3.88
CA VAL A 81 -9.56 3.44 -4.19
C VAL A 81 -10.14 2.53 -3.10
N LYS A 82 -9.89 2.82 -1.82
CA LYS A 82 -10.48 2.06 -0.70
C LYS A 82 -12.01 2.06 -0.75
N LYS A 83 -12.63 3.21 -1.02
CA LYS A 83 -14.10 3.33 -1.10
C LYS A 83 -14.68 2.48 -2.23
N LEU A 84 -14.02 2.44 -3.39
CA LEU A 84 -14.43 1.58 -4.51
C LEU A 84 -14.34 0.09 -4.12
N ILE A 85 -13.22 -0.33 -3.54
CA ILE A 85 -13.02 -1.72 -3.12
C ILE A 85 -14.05 -2.14 -2.07
N ILE A 86 -14.32 -1.29 -1.06
CA ILE A 86 -15.32 -1.59 -0.02
C ILE A 86 -16.71 -1.78 -0.65
N LYS A 87 -17.08 -0.93 -1.60
CA LYS A 87 -18.35 -1.07 -2.33
C LYS A 87 -18.44 -2.43 -3.03
N ASP A 88 -17.40 -2.83 -3.74
CA ASP A 88 -17.40 -4.09 -4.48
C ASP A 88 -17.45 -5.31 -3.54
N VAL A 89 -16.76 -5.24 -2.40
CA VAL A 89 -16.79 -6.29 -1.37
C VAL A 89 -18.19 -6.44 -0.76
N VAL A 90 -18.89 -5.33 -0.48
CA VAL A 90 -20.26 -5.37 0.03
C VAL A 90 -21.21 -6.02 -0.98
N ILE A 91 -21.16 -5.59 -2.25
CA ILE A 91 -21.99 -6.18 -3.31
C ILE A 91 -21.73 -7.69 -3.45
N TRP A 92 -20.47 -8.11 -3.38
CA TRP A 92 -20.11 -9.52 -3.43
C TRP A 92 -20.66 -10.30 -2.21
N ALA A 93 -20.57 -9.72 -1.01
CA ALA A 93 -21.08 -10.34 0.21
C ALA A 93 -22.61 -10.50 0.18
N ASP A 94 -23.34 -9.49 -0.30
CA ASP A 94 -24.80 -9.54 -0.44
C ASP A 94 -25.23 -10.65 -1.41
N LYS A 95 -24.61 -10.72 -2.59
CA LYS A 95 -24.86 -11.80 -3.56
C LYS A 95 -24.61 -13.19 -2.97
N LYS A 96 -23.56 -13.33 -2.17
CA LYS A 96 -23.23 -14.58 -1.48
C LYS A 96 -24.32 -14.95 -0.48
N ILE A 97 -24.79 -14.00 0.32
CA ILE A 97 -25.87 -14.22 1.30
C ILE A 97 -27.17 -14.64 0.58
N GLU A 98 -27.54 -13.98 -0.51
CA GLU A 98 -28.73 -14.32 -1.30
C GLU A 98 -28.66 -15.74 -1.87
N ALA A 99 -27.52 -16.13 -2.43
CA ALA A 99 -27.31 -17.48 -2.95
C ALA A 99 -27.45 -18.54 -1.84
N THR A 100 -26.87 -18.30 -0.66
CA THR A 100 -26.98 -19.22 0.49
C THR A 100 -28.41 -19.33 1.00
N LYS A 101 -29.17 -18.23 1.07
CA LYS A 101 -30.59 -18.25 1.46
C LYS A 101 -31.44 -19.10 0.50
N LYS A 102 -31.20 -19.00 -0.82
CA LYS A 102 -31.93 -19.80 -1.82
C LYS A 102 -31.75 -21.30 -1.61
N VAL A 103 -30.52 -21.75 -1.35
CA VAL A 103 -30.23 -23.17 -1.10
C VAL A 103 -30.84 -23.63 0.23
N ALA A 104 -30.77 -22.81 1.27
CA ALA A 104 -31.31 -23.15 2.59
C ALA A 104 -32.84 -23.28 2.61
N LEU A 105 -33.55 -22.54 1.75
CA LEU A 105 -35.02 -22.57 1.62
C LEU A 105 -35.53 -23.68 0.68
N GLN A 106 -34.65 -24.39 -0.02
CA GLN A 106 -35.00 -25.50 -0.91
C GLN A 106 -34.98 -26.87 -0.22
N ASN A 107 -34.60 -26.91 1.07
CA ASN A 107 -34.68 -28.09 1.95
C ASN A 107 -35.81 -27.91 2.97
#